data_AF-A0A0C2GJB9-F1
#
_entry.id   AF-A0A0C2GJB9-F1
#
_cell.length_a   1.000
_cell.length_b   1.000
_cell.length_c   1.000
_cell.angle_alpha   90.00
_cell.angle_beta   90.00
_cell.angle_gamma   90.00
#
_symmetry.space_group_name_H-M   'P 1'
#
loop_
_entity.id
_entity.type
_entity.pdbx_description
1 polymer ?
#
loop_
_entity_poly.entity_id
_entity_poly.type
_entity_poly.pdbx_seq_one_letter_code
_entity_poly.pdbx_strand_id
1 'polypeptide(L)'
;LQEADPWDFLEPVDVLAKLPADFITNIESKKWTERRDALQFAPHAPGVVPAVFDKFKEKKPLLRDPLVECIDAIAATTTLEAMGEDILAALEKPNPNIKIQTDLFLYRAFKLLNSQTMPKKTLKSIAPLLIKHTGDSDAEVRDASYAALGSAMRAIGEKACLPLLSDILEDKLKMGKIKEFYQKACEEAGPEVITQMVQSIHKADVSED
;
A
#
# COMPACT_ATOMS: atom_id res chain seq x y z
N LEU A 1 13.22 42.73 -28.22
CA LEU A 1 13.32 42.78 -26.75
C LEU A 1 13.52 41.35 -26.30
N GLN A 2 14.68 41.02 -25.74
CA GLN A 2 14.91 39.70 -25.17
C GLN A 2 14.05 39.64 -23.92
N GLU A 3 13.09 38.69 -23.86
CA GLU A 3 12.29 38.48 -22.66
C GLU A 3 13.26 38.16 -21.52
N ALA A 4 13.16 38.92 -20.43
CA ALA A 4 13.97 38.67 -19.24
C ALA A 4 13.60 37.29 -18.69
N ASP A 5 14.60 36.48 -18.39
CA ASP A 5 14.38 35.14 -17.88
C ASP A 5 13.75 35.25 -16.47
N PRO A 6 12.59 34.63 -16.20
CA PRO A 6 12.01 34.57 -14.86
C PRO A 6 12.98 34.07 -13.77
N TRP A 7 14.01 33.28 -14.14
CA TRP A 7 15.05 32.83 -13.21
C TRP A 7 16.01 33.92 -12.76
N ASP A 8 16.18 35.01 -13.54
CA ASP A 8 17.10 36.12 -13.21
C ASP A 8 16.65 36.97 -12.02
N PHE A 9 15.38 36.86 -11.61
CA PHE A 9 14.78 37.63 -10.51
C PHE A 9 14.57 36.82 -9.23
N LEU A 10 14.92 35.54 -9.23
CA LEU A 10 14.79 34.70 -8.05
C LEU A 10 16.02 34.84 -7.16
N GLU A 11 15.80 35.07 -5.86
CA GLU A 11 16.88 35.09 -4.89
C GLU A 11 17.49 33.69 -4.72
N PRO A 12 18.83 33.57 -4.61
CA PRO A 12 19.49 32.30 -4.34
C PRO A 12 18.98 31.68 -3.04
N VAL A 13 18.48 30.44 -3.13
CA VAL A 13 18.01 29.68 -1.98
C VAL A 13 19.09 28.72 -1.53
N ASP A 14 19.55 28.83 -0.27
CA ASP A 14 20.39 27.81 0.35
C ASP A 14 19.52 26.57 0.68
N VAL A 15 19.59 25.59 -0.20
CA VAL A 15 18.84 24.34 -0.07
C VAL A 15 19.44 23.40 0.99
N LEU A 16 20.73 23.56 1.33
CA LEU A 16 21.38 22.70 2.32
C LEU A 16 20.97 23.09 3.74
N ALA A 17 20.82 24.39 4.00
CA ALA A 17 20.29 24.89 5.27
C ALA A 17 18.82 24.48 5.54
N LYS A 18 18.08 24.06 4.50
CA LYS A 18 16.70 23.57 4.61
C LYS A 18 16.61 22.08 4.94
N LEU A 19 17.72 21.34 4.87
CA LEU A 19 17.73 19.94 5.25
C LEU A 19 17.64 19.81 6.79
N PRO A 20 16.93 18.80 7.30
CA PRO A 20 16.97 18.46 8.72
C PRO A 20 18.43 18.27 9.19
N ALA A 21 18.75 18.73 10.40
CA ALA A 21 20.12 18.67 10.93
C ALA A 21 20.67 17.23 11.04
N ASP A 22 19.77 16.25 11.14
CA ASP A 22 20.05 14.82 11.22
C ASP A 22 19.96 14.10 9.86
N PHE A 23 19.68 14.82 8.76
CA PHE A 23 19.47 14.23 7.43
C PHE A 23 20.65 13.35 6.97
N ILE A 24 21.88 13.87 7.05
CA ILE A 24 23.10 13.15 6.62
C ILE A 24 23.34 11.92 7.51
N THR A 25 23.10 12.04 8.82
CA THR A 25 23.23 10.92 9.75
C THR A 25 22.21 9.84 9.44
N ASN A 26 20.95 10.23 9.20
CA ASN A 26 19.86 9.29 9.00
C ASN A 26 19.93 8.59 7.63
N ILE A 27 20.40 9.27 6.57
CA ILE A 27 20.56 8.66 5.23
C ILE A 27 21.71 7.63 5.19
N GLU A 28 22.69 7.75 6.09
CA GLU A 28 23.78 6.78 6.25
C GLU A 28 23.44 5.65 7.25
N SER A 29 22.28 5.71 7.90
CA SER A 29 21.90 4.72 8.91
C SER A 29 21.81 3.30 8.36
N LYS A 30 22.29 2.33 9.15
CA LYS A 30 22.12 0.90 8.89
C LYS A 30 20.66 0.45 9.05
N LYS A 31 19.83 1.23 9.74
CA LYS A 31 18.40 0.96 9.91
C LYS A 31 17.63 1.59 8.75
N TRP A 32 17.05 0.76 7.88
CA TRP A 32 16.41 1.24 6.65
C TRP A 32 15.27 2.24 6.89
N THR A 33 14.55 2.12 8.01
CA THR A 33 13.48 3.05 8.39
C THR A 33 14.00 4.46 8.64
N GLU A 34 15.20 4.60 9.21
CA GLU A 34 15.83 5.92 9.45
C GLU A 34 16.23 6.57 8.12
N ARG A 35 16.76 5.79 7.17
CA ARG A 35 17.04 6.28 5.80
C ARG A 35 15.78 6.71 5.07
N ARG A 36 14.70 5.92 5.19
CA ARG A 36 13.39 6.23 4.61
C ARG A 36 12.83 7.55 5.16
N ASP A 37 12.86 7.71 6.48
CA ASP A 37 12.29 8.86 7.17
C ASP A 37 13.09 10.15 6.87
N ALA A 38 14.42 10.02 6.69
CA ALA A 38 15.28 11.12 6.24
C ALA A 38 14.86 11.71 4.89
N LEU A 39 14.44 10.86 3.95
CA LEU A 39 14.07 11.27 2.59
C LEU A 39 12.73 12.02 2.53
N GLN A 40 11.91 12.00 3.59
CA GLN A 40 10.60 12.67 3.67
C GLN A 40 9.75 12.48 2.40
N PHE A 41 9.67 11.26 1.85
CA PHE A 41 8.97 11.02 0.58
C PHE A 41 7.44 11.16 0.68
N ALA A 42 6.86 11.02 1.87
CA ALA A 42 5.41 10.99 2.10
C ALA A 42 4.61 12.11 1.39
N PRO A 43 5.04 13.39 1.37
CA PRO A 43 4.36 14.48 0.67
C PRO A 43 4.31 14.32 -0.86
N HIS A 44 5.22 13.54 -1.44
CA HIS A 44 5.26 13.28 -2.88
C HIS A 44 4.42 12.07 -3.31
N ALA A 45 4.05 11.21 -2.36
CA ALA A 45 3.27 9.99 -2.64
C ALA A 45 1.98 10.26 -3.43
N PRO A 46 1.15 11.28 -3.13
CA PRO A 46 -0.09 11.54 -3.87
C PRO A 46 0.11 11.81 -5.37
N GLY A 47 1.28 12.34 -5.77
CA GLY A 47 1.61 12.56 -7.19
C GLY A 47 2.08 11.31 -7.93
N VAL A 48 2.57 10.29 -7.20
CA VAL A 48 3.22 9.10 -7.77
C VAL A 48 2.32 7.87 -7.72
N VAL A 49 1.56 7.69 -6.63
CA VAL A 49 0.69 6.52 -6.41
C VAL A 49 -0.30 6.29 -7.57
N PRO A 50 -1.08 7.30 -8.04
CA PRO A 50 -1.98 7.12 -9.18
C PRO A 50 -1.24 6.70 -10.45
N ALA A 51 -0.07 7.30 -10.70
CA ALA A 51 0.73 7.01 -11.89
C ALA A 51 1.25 5.57 -11.88
N VAL A 52 1.65 5.05 -10.72
CA VAL A 52 2.08 3.66 -10.57
C VAL A 52 0.91 2.70 -10.82
N PHE A 53 -0.25 2.94 -10.21
CA PHE A 53 -1.44 2.12 -10.45
C PHE A 53 -1.88 2.11 -11.93
N ASP A 54 -1.79 3.25 -12.61
CA ASP A 54 -2.10 3.37 -14.05
C ASP A 54 -1.14 2.56 -14.94
N LYS A 55 0.11 2.42 -14.49
CA LYS A 55 1.15 1.67 -15.20
C LYS A 55 1.10 0.18 -14.93
N PHE A 56 0.31 -0.31 -13.97
CA PHE A 56 0.09 -1.76 -13.80
C PHE A 56 -0.64 -2.45 -14.96
N LYS A 57 -1.07 -1.70 -15.98
CA LYS A 57 -1.44 -2.30 -17.28
C LYS A 57 -0.29 -3.05 -17.96
N GLU A 58 0.96 -2.76 -17.60
CA GLU A 58 2.15 -3.42 -18.16
C GLU A 58 2.32 -4.83 -17.56
N LYS A 59 2.33 -5.85 -18.43
CA LYS A 59 2.44 -7.26 -18.01
C LYS A 59 3.87 -7.78 -17.90
N LYS A 60 4.80 -7.17 -18.66
CA LYS A 60 6.18 -7.68 -18.78
C LYS A 60 6.85 -7.57 -17.41
N PRO A 61 7.46 -8.65 -16.87
CA PRO A 61 8.13 -8.60 -15.57
C PRO A 61 9.13 -7.44 -15.45
N LEU A 62 9.89 -7.18 -16.52
CA LEU A 62 10.83 -6.05 -16.61
C LEU A 62 10.21 -4.67 -16.33
N LEU A 63 8.91 -4.50 -16.57
CA LEU A 63 8.17 -3.25 -16.30
C LEU A 63 7.32 -3.36 -15.03
N ARG A 64 6.67 -4.51 -14.84
CA ARG A 64 5.78 -4.77 -13.71
C ARG A 64 6.52 -4.82 -12.39
N ASP A 65 7.63 -5.55 -12.31
CA ASP A 65 8.32 -5.82 -11.04
C ASP A 65 8.87 -4.53 -10.42
N PRO A 66 9.48 -3.59 -11.18
CA PRO A 66 9.84 -2.27 -10.65
C PRO A 66 8.65 -1.46 -10.15
N LEU A 67 7.48 -1.56 -10.79
CA LEU A 67 6.27 -0.86 -10.33
C LEU A 67 5.75 -1.46 -9.01
N VAL A 68 5.83 -2.79 -8.87
CA VAL A 68 5.49 -3.52 -7.63
C VAL A 68 6.41 -3.09 -6.50
N GLU A 69 7.73 -3.09 -6.73
CA GLU A 69 8.70 -2.61 -5.75
C GLU A 69 8.49 -1.14 -5.39
N CYS A 70 8.17 -0.31 -6.39
CA CYS A 70 7.89 1.11 -6.19
C CYS A 70 6.67 1.33 -5.29
N ILE A 71 5.53 0.71 -5.59
CA ILE A 71 4.32 0.92 -4.76
C ILE A 71 4.51 0.39 -3.33
N ASP A 72 5.23 -0.71 -3.17
CA ASP A 72 5.53 -1.28 -1.85
C ASP A 72 6.47 -0.35 -1.06
N ALA A 73 7.47 0.25 -1.72
CA ALA A 73 8.35 1.25 -1.10
C ALA A 73 7.60 2.54 -0.72
N ILE A 74 6.66 3.00 -1.56
CA ILE A 74 5.81 4.16 -1.26
C ILE A 74 4.92 3.85 -0.07
N ALA A 75 4.26 2.69 -0.04
CA ALA A 75 3.41 2.26 1.07
C ALA A 75 4.19 2.16 2.39
N ALA A 76 5.50 1.91 2.33
CA ALA A 76 6.38 1.96 3.49
C ALA A 76 6.58 3.39 4.02
N THR A 77 6.41 4.44 3.22
CA THR A 77 6.63 5.86 3.61
C THR A 77 5.36 6.57 4.08
N THR A 78 4.18 5.97 3.87
CA THR A 78 2.88 6.55 4.17
C THR A 78 1.95 5.52 4.81
N THR A 79 0.67 5.84 5.00
CA THR A 79 -0.34 4.90 5.51
C THR A 79 -1.24 4.39 4.39
N LEU A 80 -1.79 3.19 4.57
CA LEU A 80 -2.77 2.64 3.64
C LEU A 80 -4.06 3.48 3.57
N GLU A 81 -4.37 4.22 4.64
CA GLU A 81 -5.49 5.17 4.65
C GLU A 81 -5.23 6.35 3.71
N ALA A 82 -4.01 6.90 3.70
CA ALA A 82 -3.64 7.99 2.79
C ALA A 82 -3.65 7.58 1.31
N MET A 83 -3.42 6.30 1.00
CA MET A 83 -3.50 5.75 -0.36
C MET A 83 -4.92 5.26 -0.74
N GLY A 84 -5.88 5.37 0.18
CA GLY A 84 -7.17 4.68 0.07
C GLY A 84 -7.99 5.07 -1.16
N GLU A 85 -8.03 6.36 -1.50
CA GLU A 85 -8.78 6.85 -2.68
C GLU A 85 -8.16 6.36 -3.99
N ASP A 86 -6.83 6.38 -4.10
CA ASP A 86 -6.11 5.91 -5.29
C ASP A 86 -6.28 4.41 -5.49
N ILE A 87 -6.24 3.64 -4.40
CA ILE A 87 -6.49 2.19 -4.43
C ILE A 87 -7.91 1.90 -4.93
N LEU A 88 -8.92 2.58 -4.37
CA LEU A 88 -10.31 2.41 -4.79
C LEU A 88 -10.47 2.73 -6.28
N ALA A 89 -9.90 3.85 -6.74
CA ALA A 89 -9.92 4.24 -8.14
C ALA A 89 -9.24 3.19 -9.04
N ALA A 90 -8.13 2.59 -8.60
CA ALA A 90 -7.41 1.55 -9.34
C ALA A 90 -8.21 0.24 -9.44
N LEU A 91 -8.87 -0.19 -8.36
CA LEU A 91 -9.72 -1.39 -8.33
C LEU A 91 -10.91 -1.28 -9.28
N GLU A 92 -11.46 -0.09 -9.49
CA GLU A 92 -12.59 0.12 -10.39
C GLU A 92 -12.21 0.16 -11.88
N LYS A 93 -10.92 0.21 -12.22
CA LYS A 93 -10.49 0.29 -13.63
C LYS A 93 -10.84 -0.97 -14.40
N PRO A 94 -11.22 -0.85 -15.69
CA PRO A 94 -11.63 -2.01 -16.48
C PRO A 94 -10.48 -2.93 -16.88
N ASN A 95 -9.22 -2.51 -16.77
CA ASN A 95 -8.06 -3.32 -17.18
C ASN A 95 -7.78 -4.43 -16.16
N PRO A 96 -7.81 -5.72 -16.57
CA PRO A 96 -7.56 -6.84 -15.66
C PRO A 96 -6.21 -6.76 -14.93
N ASN A 97 -5.15 -6.27 -15.58
CA ASN A 97 -3.82 -6.23 -14.95
C ASN A 97 -3.72 -5.17 -13.87
N ILE A 98 -4.42 -4.05 -14.05
CA ILE A 98 -4.49 -3.04 -13.00
C ILE A 98 -5.18 -3.65 -11.77
N LYS A 99 -6.30 -4.37 -11.95
CA LYS A 99 -6.97 -5.08 -10.86
C LYS A 99 -6.06 -6.13 -10.21
N ILE A 100 -5.46 -7.03 -11.00
CA ILE A 100 -4.55 -8.08 -10.52
C ILE A 100 -3.44 -7.48 -9.65
N GLN A 101 -2.73 -6.47 -10.15
CA GLN A 101 -1.61 -5.89 -9.41
C GLN A 101 -2.06 -5.08 -8.20
N THR A 102 -3.22 -4.43 -8.26
CA THR A 102 -3.80 -3.71 -7.10
C THR A 102 -4.24 -4.69 -6.01
N ASP A 103 -4.91 -5.78 -6.37
CA ASP A 103 -5.30 -6.85 -5.45
C ASP A 103 -4.05 -7.53 -4.84
N LEU A 104 -3.02 -7.79 -5.63
CA LEU A 104 -1.75 -8.34 -5.14
C LEU A 104 -0.99 -7.34 -4.24
N PHE A 105 -1.05 -6.04 -4.53
CA PHE A 105 -0.55 -5.02 -3.62
C PHE A 105 -1.28 -5.06 -2.28
N LEU A 106 -2.60 -5.15 -2.29
CA LEU A 106 -3.40 -5.30 -1.07
C LEU A 106 -3.09 -6.57 -0.31
N TYR A 107 -2.85 -7.70 -1.00
CA TYR A 107 -2.36 -8.92 -0.36
C TYR A 107 -1.08 -8.67 0.44
N ARG A 108 -0.08 -8.03 -0.18
CA ARG A 108 1.21 -7.73 0.46
C ARG A 108 1.05 -6.72 1.60
N ALA A 109 0.30 -5.63 1.38
CA ALA A 109 0.08 -4.58 2.37
C ALA A 109 -0.71 -5.08 3.59
N PHE A 110 -1.85 -5.74 3.40
CA PHE A 110 -2.65 -6.28 4.50
C PHE A 110 -1.89 -7.33 5.32
N LYS A 111 -0.99 -8.09 4.69
CA LYS A 111 -0.16 -9.09 5.37
C LYS A 111 0.79 -8.42 6.39
N LEU A 112 1.09 -7.14 6.26
CA LEU A 112 1.92 -6.42 7.22
C LEU A 112 1.11 -5.80 8.37
N LEU A 113 -0.23 -5.93 8.35
CA LEU A 113 -1.14 -5.32 9.31
C LEU A 113 -1.72 -6.34 10.31
N ASN A 114 -2.33 -5.81 11.36
CA ASN A 114 -3.07 -6.56 12.38
C ASN A 114 -4.38 -5.84 12.72
N SER A 115 -5.17 -6.41 13.65
CA SER A 115 -6.49 -5.88 14.00
C SER A 115 -6.49 -4.45 14.59
N GLN A 116 -5.35 -4.01 15.12
CA GLN A 116 -5.13 -2.66 15.67
C GLN A 116 -4.69 -1.67 14.59
N THR A 117 -3.84 -2.10 13.65
CA THR A 117 -3.24 -1.23 12.62
C THR A 117 -4.02 -1.16 11.32
N MET A 118 -4.95 -2.09 11.10
CA MET A 118 -5.79 -2.10 9.90
C MET A 118 -6.69 -0.85 9.85
N PRO A 119 -6.65 -0.05 8.77
CA PRO A 119 -7.58 1.06 8.58
C PRO A 119 -8.98 0.53 8.25
N LYS A 120 -9.80 0.30 9.28
CA LYS A 120 -11.09 -0.39 9.19
C LYS A 120 -12.07 0.29 8.22
N LYS A 121 -12.06 1.62 8.12
CA LYS A 121 -12.91 2.38 7.19
C LYS A 121 -12.51 2.12 5.73
N THR A 122 -11.22 2.19 5.45
CA THR A 122 -10.64 1.90 4.12
C THR A 122 -10.91 0.44 3.73
N LEU A 123 -10.67 -0.52 4.64
CA LEU A 123 -10.95 -1.93 4.40
C LEU A 123 -12.43 -2.19 4.05
N LYS A 124 -13.36 -1.56 4.78
CA LYS A 124 -14.81 -1.66 4.48
C LYS A 124 -15.18 -1.10 3.10
N SER A 125 -14.43 -0.13 2.60
CA SER A 125 -14.66 0.46 1.27
C SER A 125 -14.06 -0.41 0.16
N ILE A 126 -12.92 -1.06 0.43
CA ILE A 126 -12.22 -1.95 -0.52
C ILE A 126 -12.90 -3.32 -0.64
N ALA A 127 -13.41 -3.87 0.46
CA ALA A 127 -13.92 -5.26 0.51
C ALA A 127 -15.01 -5.57 -0.55
N PRO A 128 -16.01 -4.70 -0.81
CA PRO A 128 -17.01 -4.95 -1.86
C PRO A 128 -16.40 -5.07 -3.27
N LEU A 129 -15.35 -4.30 -3.58
CA LEU A 129 -14.66 -4.38 -4.87
C LEU A 129 -13.87 -5.69 -5.00
N LEU A 130 -13.18 -6.11 -3.93
CA LEU A 130 -12.52 -7.42 -3.89
C LEU A 130 -13.52 -8.58 -4.04
N ILE A 131 -14.68 -8.51 -3.39
CA ILE A 131 -15.76 -9.50 -3.57
C ILE A 131 -16.22 -9.53 -5.01
N LYS A 132 -16.42 -8.38 -5.65
CA LYS A 132 -16.76 -8.29 -7.09
C LYS A 132 -15.68 -8.96 -7.95
N HIS A 133 -14.39 -8.75 -7.64
CA HIS A 133 -13.28 -9.36 -8.37
C HIS A 133 -13.24 -10.90 -8.26
N THR A 134 -13.79 -11.50 -7.20
CA THR A 134 -13.93 -12.98 -7.11
C THR A 134 -14.82 -13.57 -8.20
N GLY A 135 -15.66 -12.75 -8.84
CA GLY A 135 -16.52 -13.13 -9.97
C GLY A 135 -16.05 -12.58 -11.31
N ASP A 136 -14.84 -12.02 -11.41
CA ASP A 136 -14.34 -11.45 -12.67
C ASP A 136 -14.18 -12.53 -13.75
N SER A 137 -14.32 -12.13 -15.01
CA SER A 137 -14.11 -12.99 -16.18
C SER A 137 -12.67 -13.52 -16.27
N ASP A 138 -11.69 -12.72 -15.86
CA ASP A 138 -10.27 -13.09 -15.87
C ASP A 138 -9.93 -13.93 -14.62
N ALA A 139 -9.30 -15.10 -14.82
CA ALA A 139 -8.98 -16.01 -13.73
C ALA A 139 -7.91 -15.45 -12.77
N GLU A 140 -6.95 -14.69 -13.28
CA GLU A 140 -5.89 -14.09 -12.46
C GLU A 140 -6.45 -12.98 -11.57
N VAL A 141 -7.46 -12.23 -12.04
CA VAL A 141 -8.18 -11.25 -11.20
C VAL A 141 -8.88 -11.96 -10.04
N ARG A 142 -9.58 -13.07 -10.32
CA ARG A 142 -10.24 -13.86 -9.26
C ARG A 142 -9.22 -14.34 -8.22
N ASP A 143 -8.12 -14.94 -8.66
CA ASP A 143 -7.08 -15.47 -7.76
C ASP A 143 -6.41 -14.38 -6.93
N ALA A 144 -6.10 -13.22 -7.52
CA ALA A 144 -5.55 -12.08 -6.81
C ALA A 144 -6.52 -11.53 -5.74
N SER A 145 -7.82 -11.48 -6.06
CA SER A 145 -8.84 -11.04 -5.10
C SER A 145 -9.00 -11.99 -3.91
N TYR A 146 -8.94 -13.32 -4.14
CA TYR A 146 -8.93 -14.29 -3.04
C TYR A 146 -7.69 -14.13 -2.16
N ALA A 147 -6.54 -13.82 -2.76
CA ALA A 147 -5.34 -13.50 -2.01
C ALA A 147 -5.56 -12.29 -1.10
N ALA A 148 -6.00 -11.16 -1.66
CA ALA A 148 -6.26 -9.94 -0.89
C ALA A 148 -7.24 -10.17 0.28
N LEU A 149 -8.35 -10.89 0.04
CA LEU A 149 -9.35 -11.22 1.07
C LEU A 149 -8.79 -12.18 2.13
N GLY A 150 -7.98 -13.17 1.73
CA GLY A 150 -7.30 -14.08 2.66
C GLY A 150 -6.30 -13.36 3.56
N SER A 151 -5.55 -12.41 2.99
CA SER A 151 -4.62 -11.56 3.74
C SER A 151 -5.34 -10.60 4.70
N ALA A 152 -6.47 -10.01 4.27
CA ALA A 152 -7.33 -9.23 5.15
C ALA A 152 -7.85 -10.09 6.31
N MET A 153 -8.33 -11.31 6.03
CA MET A 153 -8.77 -12.27 7.04
C MET A 153 -7.66 -12.60 8.05
N ARG A 154 -6.41 -12.72 7.58
CA ARG A 154 -5.24 -12.92 8.42
C ARG A 154 -4.98 -11.72 9.34
N ALA A 155 -5.10 -10.51 8.80
CA ALA A 155 -4.82 -9.29 9.55
C ALA A 155 -5.85 -9.01 10.66
N ILE A 156 -7.15 -9.18 10.37
CA ILE A 156 -8.23 -8.85 11.34
C ILE A 156 -8.82 -10.05 12.08
N GLY A 157 -8.46 -11.27 11.66
CA GLY A 157 -8.98 -12.53 12.20
C GLY A 157 -10.27 -13.00 11.51
N GLU A 158 -10.47 -14.32 11.47
CA GLU A 158 -11.60 -14.96 10.76
C GLU A 158 -12.95 -14.40 11.20
N LYS A 159 -13.24 -14.39 12.51
CA LYS A 159 -14.52 -13.91 13.06
C LYS A 159 -14.83 -12.46 12.66
N ALA A 160 -13.84 -11.57 12.63
CA ALA A 160 -14.03 -10.18 12.26
C ALA A 160 -14.13 -9.97 10.74
N CYS A 161 -13.58 -10.90 9.96
CA CYS A 161 -13.62 -10.86 8.50
C CYS A 161 -14.95 -11.36 7.93
N LEU A 162 -15.61 -12.35 8.56
CA LEU A 162 -16.86 -12.93 8.04
C LEU A 162 -17.95 -11.90 7.68
N PRO A 163 -18.22 -10.83 8.46
CA PRO A 163 -19.20 -9.81 8.07
C PRO A 163 -18.84 -9.03 6.80
N LEU A 164 -17.55 -8.97 6.43
CA LEU A 164 -17.11 -8.34 5.17
C LEU A 164 -17.32 -9.26 3.96
N LEU A 165 -17.55 -10.56 4.18
CA LEU A 165 -17.69 -11.59 3.14
C LEU A 165 -19.13 -12.11 3.02
N SER A 166 -20.11 -11.40 3.58
CA SER A 166 -21.51 -11.87 3.68
C SER A 166 -22.07 -12.35 2.35
N ASP A 167 -21.75 -11.64 1.26
CA ASP A 167 -22.32 -11.86 -0.07
C ASP A 167 -21.81 -13.14 -0.74
N ILE A 168 -20.71 -13.71 -0.26
CA ILE A 168 -20.09 -14.93 -0.79
C ILE A 168 -19.92 -16.01 0.27
N LEU A 169 -20.48 -15.83 1.47
CA LEU A 169 -20.25 -16.71 2.61
C LEU A 169 -20.74 -18.15 2.37
N GLU A 170 -21.79 -18.31 1.57
CA GLU A 170 -22.37 -19.61 1.21
C GLU A 170 -21.68 -20.27 0.01
N ASP A 171 -20.85 -19.53 -0.73
CA ASP A 171 -20.08 -20.06 -1.86
C ASP A 171 -18.84 -20.81 -1.35
N LYS A 172 -18.99 -22.14 -1.22
CA LYS A 172 -17.93 -23.03 -0.72
C LYS A 172 -16.65 -22.98 -1.55
N LEU A 173 -16.75 -22.74 -2.86
CA LEU A 173 -15.58 -22.71 -3.73
C LEU A 173 -14.78 -21.42 -3.48
N LYS A 174 -15.45 -20.27 -3.46
CA LYS A 174 -14.83 -18.97 -3.17
C LYS A 174 -14.27 -18.92 -1.76
N MET A 175 -15.05 -19.33 -0.77
CA MET A 175 -14.61 -19.37 0.62
C MET A 175 -13.46 -20.35 0.83
N GLY A 176 -13.43 -21.47 0.12
CA GLY A 176 -12.30 -22.40 0.10
C GLY A 176 -11.01 -21.72 -0.37
N LYS A 177 -11.07 -20.99 -1.51
CA LYS A 177 -9.93 -20.24 -2.05
C LYS A 177 -9.44 -19.15 -1.10
N ILE A 178 -10.35 -18.40 -0.48
CA ILE A 178 -9.99 -17.39 0.52
C ILE A 178 -9.27 -18.04 1.71
N LYS A 179 -9.75 -19.20 2.18
CA LYS A 179 -9.11 -19.95 3.28
C LYS A 179 -7.73 -20.49 2.91
N GLU A 180 -7.52 -20.96 1.68
CA GLU A 180 -6.19 -21.33 1.17
C GLU A 180 -5.20 -20.16 1.24
N PHE A 181 -5.62 -18.98 0.78
CA PHE A 181 -4.77 -17.77 0.83
C PHE A 181 -4.61 -17.20 2.24
N TYR A 182 -5.61 -17.33 3.11
CA TYR A 182 -5.49 -17.01 4.54
C TYR A 182 -4.38 -17.85 5.18
N GLN A 183 -4.39 -19.17 4.97
CA GLN A 183 -3.36 -20.06 5.48
C GLN A 183 -1.96 -19.69 4.94
N LYS A 184 -1.86 -19.45 3.62
CA LYS A 184 -0.63 -18.97 2.98
C LYS A 184 -0.14 -17.64 3.59
N ALA A 185 -1.03 -16.69 3.84
CA ALA A 185 -0.68 -15.41 4.45
C ALA A 185 -0.24 -15.53 5.92
N CYS A 186 -0.72 -16.54 6.64
CA CYS A 186 -0.26 -16.90 7.98
C CYS A 186 1.15 -17.49 7.95
N GLU A 187 1.45 -18.36 6.99
CA GLU A 187 2.79 -18.94 6.82
C GLU A 187 3.82 -17.89 6.40
N GLU A 188 3.48 -17.07 5.42
CA GLU A 188 4.35 -16.00 4.92
C GLU A 188 4.53 -14.82 5.92
N ALA A 189 3.69 -14.75 6.96
CA ALA A 189 3.80 -13.75 8.02
C ALA A 189 5.06 -13.93 8.86
N GLY A 190 5.42 -15.18 9.16
CA GLY A 190 6.19 -15.53 10.34
C GLY A 190 5.58 -15.03 11.67
N PRO A 191 6.13 -15.47 12.81
CA PRO A 191 5.75 -14.94 14.13
C PRO A 191 6.30 -13.51 14.40
N GLU A 192 7.29 -13.03 13.66
CA GLU A 192 8.08 -11.82 13.98
C GLU A 192 7.64 -10.50 13.29
N VAL A 193 6.81 -10.54 12.24
CA VAL A 193 6.50 -9.33 11.42
C VAL A 193 5.56 -8.33 12.14
N ILE A 194 5.03 -8.71 13.30
CA ILE A 194 4.10 -7.90 14.11
C ILE A 194 4.73 -6.60 14.65
N THR A 195 6.07 -6.47 14.67
CA THR A 195 6.72 -5.40 15.45
C THR A 195 7.25 -4.19 14.66
N GLN A 196 7.36 -4.22 13.33
CA GLN A 196 8.10 -3.16 12.61
C GLN A 196 7.29 -2.04 11.92
N MET A 197 5.96 -2.02 11.98
CA MET A 197 5.17 -0.94 11.32
C MET A 197 4.37 -0.01 12.24
N VAL A 198 4.70 0.09 13.54
CA VAL A 198 3.93 0.96 14.47
C VAL A 198 4.77 1.92 15.33
N GLN A 199 6.08 2.05 15.14
CA GLN A 199 6.89 2.90 16.03
C GLN A 199 7.23 4.33 15.58
N SER A 200 6.61 4.89 14.54
CA SER A 200 6.91 6.29 14.14
C SER A 200 5.73 7.26 14.09
N ILE A 201 4.52 6.91 14.55
CA ILE A 201 3.38 7.87 14.56
C ILE A 201 3.06 8.44 15.96
N HIS A 202 3.66 7.94 17.06
CA HIS A 202 3.37 8.44 18.42
C HIS A 202 4.55 9.14 19.13
N LYS A 203 5.51 9.71 18.40
CA LYS A 203 6.60 10.51 19.00
C LYS A 203 6.67 11.96 18.49
N ALA A 204 5.58 12.51 17.94
CA ALA A 204 5.52 13.92 17.56
C ALA A 204 4.71 14.80 18.54
N ASP A 205 3.90 14.24 19.44
CA ASP A 205 3.00 15.03 20.30
C ASP A 205 3.33 15.02 21.81
N VAL A 206 4.55 14.64 22.21
CA VAL A 206 4.99 14.81 23.61
C VAL A 206 6.42 15.34 23.66
N SER A 207 6.60 16.59 23.22
CA SER A 207 7.70 17.44 23.67
C SER A 207 7.35 18.91 23.50
N GLU A 208 6.25 19.33 24.11
CA GLU A 208 6.07 20.71 24.55
C GLU A 208 5.52 20.65 25.99
N ASP A 209 6.45 20.69 26.94
CA ASP A 209 6.36 21.35 28.25
C ASP A 209 7.76 21.39 28.89
#